data_AF-A0A0T6LZ52-F1
#
_entry.id   AF-A0A0T6LZ52-F1
#
_cell.length_a   1.000
_cell.length_b   1.000
_cell.length_c   1.000
_cell.angle_alpha   90.00
_cell.angle_beta   90.00
_cell.angle_gamma   90.00
#
_symmetry.space_group_name_H-M   'P 1'
#
loop_
_entity.id
_entity.type
_entity.pdbx_description
1 polymer ?
#
loop_
_entity_poly.entity_id
_entity_poly.type
_entity_poly.pdbx_seq_one_letter_code
_entity_poly.pdbx_strand_id
1 'polypeptide(L)'
;MTPLVVVDGANVVGSVPDGWWRDRHGANERLRDALAPLGHAGLPDRSDVPRWARQGPLEVLLVVEGAARRVSSVVGVRVVGTAGSGDDRIVAVVAEARAADPERPVLVVTADRALRERVAAHGAEVAGPLTVRP
;
A
#
# COMPACT_ATOMS: atom_id res chain seq x y z
N MET A 1 18.30 1.17 -5.74
CA MET A 1 17.24 0.53 -4.94
C MET A 1 15.90 1.03 -5.44
N THR A 2 14.92 0.15 -5.62
CA THR A 2 13.59 0.53 -6.11
C THR A 2 12.78 1.14 -4.95
N PRO A 3 12.19 2.34 -5.09
CA PRO A 3 11.33 2.93 -4.07
C PRO A 3 10.18 1.98 -3.68
N LEU A 4 9.75 2.02 -2.42
CA LEU A 4 8.69 1.14 -1.90
C LEU A 4 7.39 1.93 -1.70
N VAL A 5 6.29 1.41 -2.24
CA VAL A 5 4.93 1.89 -1.95
C VAL A 5 4.18 0.79 -1.23
N VAL A 6 3.79 1.03 0.03
CA VAL A 6 2.99 0.13 0.85
C VAL A 6 1.55 0.60 0.83
N VAL A 7 0.62 -0.25 0.41
CA VAL A 7 -0.80 0.07 0.30
C VAL A 7 -1.56 -0.68 1.38
N ASP A 8 -2.31 0.08 2.18
CA ASP A 8 -3.25 -0.45 3.17
C ASP A 8 -4.53 -0.92 2.46
N GLY A 9 -4.64 -2.23 2.23
CA GLY A 9 -5.75 -2.80 1.48
C GLY A 9 -7.11 -2.58 2.16
N ALA A 10 -7.18 -2.74 3.48
CA ALA A 10 -8.41 -2.58 4.23
C ALA A 10 -8.88 -1.11 4.20
N ASN A 11 -7.98 -0.15 4.39
CA ASN A 11 -8.31 1.27 4.33
C ASN A 11 -8.69 1.72 2.92
N VAL A 12 -7.94 1.30 1.89
CA VAL A 12 -8.23 1.70 0.51
C VAL A 12 -9.57 1.14 0.04
N VAL A 13 -9.80 -0.15 0.20
CA VAL A 13 -11.09 -0.80 -0.15
C VAL A 13 -12.22 -0.19 0.68
N GLY A 14 -12.02 -0.01 1.98
CA GLY A 14 -13.00 0.57 2.90
C GLY A 14 -13.37 2.03 2.59
N SER A 15 -12.55 2.73 1.79
CA SER A 15 -12.75 4.13 1.46
C SER A 15 -13.71 4.37 0.27
N VAL A 16 -14.24 3.30 -0.33
CA VAL A 16 -15.21 3.34 -1.44
C VAL A 16 -16.50 2.61 -1.03
N PRO A 17 -17.69 3.25 -1.14
CA PRO A 17 -18.96 2.61 -0.76
C PRO A 17 -19.52 1.75 -1.91
N ASP A 18 -18.75 0.77 -2.39
CA ASP A 18 -19.07 -0.06 -3.57
C ASP A 18 -19.69 -1.44 -3.24
N GLY A 19 -19.92 -1.74 -1.96
CA GLY A 19 -20.41 -3.06 -1.54
C GLY A 19 -19.31 -4.05 -1.12
N TRP A 20 -18.05 -3.63 -1.00
CA TRP A 20 -16.90 -4.49 -0.66
C TRP A 20 -17.11 -5.44 0.53
N TRP A 21 -17.97 -5.10 1.49
CA TRP A 21 -18.24 -5.93 2.66
C TRP A 21 -18.86 -7.29 2.32
N ARG A 22 -19.53 -7.40 1.16
CA ARG A 22 -20.12 -8.65 0.65
C ARG A 22 -19.08 -9.61 0.10
N ASP A 23 -17.98 -9.09 -0.43
CA ASP A 23 -16.88 -9.85 -1.00
C ASP A 23 -15.55 -9.13 -0.77
N ARG A 24 -15.00 -9.32 0.44
CA ARG A 24 -13.74 -8.69 0.84
C ARG A 24 -12.56 -9.22 0.03
N HIS A 25 -12.59 -10.48 -0.39
CA HIS A 25 -11.52 -11.10 -1.15
C HIS A 25 -11.46 -10.48 -2.55
N GLY A 26 -12.57 -10.53 -3.29
CA GLY A 26 -12.63 -9.98 -4.64
C GLY A 26 -12.41 -8.46 -4.67
N ALA A 27 -12.81 -7.72 -3.63
CA ALA A 27 -12.49 -6.30 -3.53
C ALA A 27 -10.97 -6.03 -3.47
N ASN A 28 -10.22 -6.85 -2.74
CA ASN A 28 -8.76 -6.73 -2.66
C ASN A 28 -8.07 -7.26 -3.93
N GLU A 29 -8.64 -8.25 -4.63
CA GLU A 29 -8.14 -8.66 -5.95
C GLU A 29 -8.27 -7.55 -6.97
N ARG A 30 -9.43 -6.87 -7.03
CA ARG A 30 -9.63 -5.70 -7.90
C ARG A 30 -8.65 -4.57 -7.58
N LEU A 31 -8.41 -4.31 -6.29
CA LEU A 31 -7.40 -3.33 -5.88
C LEU A 31 -6.00 -3.75 -6.34
N ARG A 32 -5.59 -5.01 -6.10
CA ARG A 32 -4.30 -5.54 -6.57
C ARG A 32 -4.13 -5.34 -8.08
N ASP A 33 -5.15 -5.67 -8.86
CA ASP A 33 -5.09 -5.58 -10.32
C ASP A 33 -5.00 -4.12 -10.80
N ALA A 34 -5.66 -3.19 -10.11
CA ALA A 34 -5.53 -1.75 -10.37
C ALA A 34 -4.15 -1.20 -10.00
N LEU A 35 -3.49 -1.78 -8.99
CA LEU A 35 -2.14 -1.39 -8.57
C LEU A 35 -1.04 -1.92 -9.50
N ALA A 36 -1.27 -3.04 -10.19
CA ALA A 36 -0.24 -3.73 -10.99
C ALA A 36 0.44 -2.84 -12.05
N PRO A 37 -0.30 -2.03 -12.84
CA PRO A 37 0.32 -1.11 -13.79
C PRO A 37 1.20 -0.02 -13.13
N LEU A 38 0.86 0.39 -11.90
CA LEU A 38 1.58 1.47 -11.19
C LEU A 38 2.99 1.06 -10.79
N GLY A 39 3.26 -0.24 -10.61
CA GLY A 39 4.61 -0.74 -10.36
C GLY A 39 5.60 -0.39 -11.48
N HIS A 40 5.13 -0.30 -12.72
CA HIS A 40 5.95 0.13 -13.86
C HIS A 40 5.79 1.62 -14.18
N ALA A 41 4.57 2.16 -14.10
CA ALA A 41 4.27 3.52 -14.53
C ALA A 41 4.64 4.60 -13.50
N GLY A 42 4.57 4.27 -12.20
CA GLY A 42 4.53 5.26 -11.13
C GLY A 42 3.10 5.61 -10.68
N LEU A 43 2.99 6.39 -9.61
CA LEU A 43 1.72 6.91 -9.08
C LEU A 43 1.25 8.16 -9.82
N PRO A 44 -0.05 8.49 -9.80
CA PRO A 44 -0.58 9.71 -10.41
C PRO A 44 0.08 10.99 -9.89
N ASP A 45 0.15 12.02 -10.74
CA ASP A 45 0.62 13.36 -10.34
C ASP A 45 -0.41 14.03 -9.42
N ARG A 46 -0.21 13.87 -8.11
CA ARG A 46 -1.01 14.49 -7.05
C ARG A 46 -0.12 15.22 -6.05
N SER A 47 -0.69 16.22 -5.38
CA SER A 47 0.02 17.03 -4.39
C SER A 47 0.51 16.23 -3.19
N ASP A 48 -0.19 15.16 -2.80
CA ASP A 48 0.18 14.25 -1.71
C ASP A 48 1.08 13.09 -2.17
N VAL A 49 1.49 13.06 -3.44
CA VAL A 49 2.40 12.05 -4.00
C VAL A 49 3.79 12.65 -4.18
N PRO A 50 4.82 12.10 -3.51
CA PRO A 50 6.20 12.56 -3.67
C PRO A 50 6.68 12.43 -5.12
N ARG A 51 7.54 13.35 -5.57
CA ARG A 51 8.01 13.36 -6.97
C ARG A 51 8.66 12.04 -7.40
N TRP A 52 9.40 11.40 -6.51
CA TRP A 52 10.06 10.12 -6.77
C TRP A 52 9.07 8.97 -6.99
N ALA A 53 7.85 9.08 -6.47
CA ALA A 53 6.82 8.04 -6.60
C ALA A 53 6.00 8.20 -7.87
N ARG A 54 6.14 9.30 -8.61
CA ARG A 54 5.35 9.59 -9.83
C ARG A 54 5.89 8.90 -11.09
N GLN A 55 7.03 8.24 -10.97
CA GLN A 55 7.68 7.52 -12.07
C GLN A 55 8.12 6.16 -11.54
N GLY A 56 7.98 5.12 -12.37
CA GLY A 56 8.48 3.80 -12.05
C GLY A 56 9.96 3.60 -12.43
N PRO A 57 10.53 2.44 -12.07
CA PRO A 57 9.85 1.33 -11.38
C PRO A 57 9.64 1.58 -9.89
N LEU A 58 8.52 1.06 -9.36
CA LEU A 58 8.18 1.03 -7.94
C LEU A 58 8.05 -0.43 -7.47
N GLU A 59 8.54 -0.74 -6.26
CA GLU A 59 8.10 -1.94 -5.55
C GLU A 59 6.75 -1.60 -4.90
N VAL A 60 5.67 -2.19 -5.39
CA VAL A 60 4.34 -2.02 -4.78
C VAL A 60 4.04 -3.23 -3.89
N LEU A 61 3.75 -2.97 -2.62
CA LEU A 61 3.33 -3.95 -1.64
C LEU A 61 1.90 -3.65 -1.17
N LEU A 62 0.97 -4.53 -1.48
CA LEU A 62 -0.38 -4.50 -0.92
C LEU A 62 -0.43 -5.35 0.36
N VAL A 63 -0.82 -4.74 1.48
CA VAL A 63 -1.06 -5.45 2.75
C VAL A 63 -2.55 -5.73 2.89
N VAL A 64 -2.88 -7.01 3.12
CA VAL A 64 -4.27 -7.49 3.27
C VAL A 64 -4.44 -8.27 4.57
N GLU A 65 -5.64 -8.22 5.14
CA GLU A 65 -5.95 -8.86 6.42
C GLU A 65 -7.26 -9.66 6.37
N GLY A 66 -7.52 -10.43 7.43
CA GLY A 66 -8.78 -11.14 7.62
C GLY A 66 -9.11 -12.11 6.49
N ALA A 67 -10.31 -11.98 5.89
CA ALA A 67 -10.77 -12.83 4.79
C ALA A 67 -10.00 -12.60 3.48
N ALA A 68 -9.37 -11.44 3.31
CA ALA A 68 -8.59 -11.11 2.12
C ALA A 68 -7.14 -11.62 2.18
N ARG A 69 -6.69 -12.20 3.31
CA ARG A 69 -5.29 -12.62 3.50
C ARG A 69 -4.75 -13.65 2.50
N ARG A 70 -5.63 -14.28 1.71
CA ARG A 70 -5.30 -15.28 0.68
C ARG A 70 -5.16 -14.70 -0.73
N VAL A 71 -5.34 -13.38 -0.90
CA VAL A 71 -5.11 -12.73 -2.20
C VAL A 71 -3.66 -12.97 -2.64
N SER A 72 -3.50 -13.47 -3.86
CA SER A 72 -2.18 -13.81 -4.42
C SER A 72 -1.51 -12.61 -5.07
N SER A 73 -0.17 -12.61 -5.07
CA SER A 73 0.63 -11.61 -5.79
C SER A 73 0.52 -11.77 -7.31
N VAL A 74 0.75 -10.69 -8.05
CA VAL A 74 0.84 -10.67 -9.51
C VAL A 74 2.06 -9.86 -9.94
N VAL A 75 2.44 -9.92 -11.21
CA VAL A 75 3.52 -9.06 -11.73
C VAL A 75 3.17 -7.59 -11.49
N GLY A 76 4.11 -6.84 -10.91
CA GLY A 76 3.94 -5.42 -10.59
C GLY A 76 3.46 -5.15 -9.16
N VAL A 77 2.84 -6.11 -8.46
CA VAL A 77 2.36 -5.95 -7.07
C VAL A 77 2.60 -7.20 -6.25
N ARG A 78 3.40 -7.06 -5.20
CA ARG A 78 3.53 -8.05 -4.14
C ARG A 78 2.37 -7.89 -3.16
N VAL A 79 1.80 -9.00 -2.71
CA VAL A 79 0.74 -9.04 -1.71
C VAL A 79 1.24 -9.77 -0.48
N VAL A 80 1.00 -9.18 0.69
CA VAL A 80 1.30 -9.82 1.99
C VAL A 80 0.04 -9.87 2.84
N GLY A 81 -0.38 -11.08 3.17
CA GLY A 81 -1.46 -11.34 4.10
C GLY A 81 -0.99 -11.40 5.55
N THR A 82 -1.82 -10.90 6.47
CA THR A 82 -1.64 -11.08 7.92
C THR A 82 -2.88 -11.71 8.56
N ALA A 83 -2.65 -12.53 9.59
CA ALA A 83 -3.70 -13.06 10.46
C ALA A 83 -4.04 -12.09 11.62
N GLY A 84 -3.13 -11.17 11.93
CA GLY A 84 -3.32 -10.09 12.89
C GLY A 84 -3.73 -8.78 12.22
N SER A 85 -3.35 -7.66 12.82
CA SER A 85 -3.64 -6.32 12.31
C SER A 85 -2.84 -5.99 11.04
N GLY A 86 -3.51 -5.45 10.03
CA GLY A 86 -2.88 -4.86 8.85
C GLY A 86 -1.93 -3.72 9.20
N ASP A 87 -2.32 -2.84 10.12
CA ASP A 87 -1.51 -1.70 10.57
C ASP A 87 -0.18 -2.13 11.15
N ASP A 88 -0.19 -3.14 12.03
CA ASP A 88 1.02 -3.67 12.64
C ASP A 88 1.94 -4.29 11.59
N ARG A 89 1.35 -4.97 10.60
CA ARG A 89 2.14 -5.51 9.48
C ARG A 89 2.76 -4.40 8.64
N ILE A 90 2.04 -3.32 8.35
CA ILE A 90 2.54 -2.17 7.59
C ILE A 90 3.70 -1.52 8.33
N VAL A 91 3.55 -1.24 9.63
CA VAL A 91 4.64 -0.66 10.45
C VAL A 91 5.87 -1.56 10.44
N ALA A 92 5.69 -2.88 10.59
CA ALA A 92 6.79 -3.84 10.51
C ALA A 92 7.49 -3.80 9.14
N VAL A 93 6.75 -3.77 8.02
CA VAL A 93 7.34 -3.65 6.67
C VAL A 93 8.18 -2.38 6.55
N VAL A 94 7.63 -1.24 6.99
CA VAL A 94 8.32 0.05 6.87
C VAL A 94 9.62 0.03 7.68
N ALA A 95 9.56 -0.47 8.92
CA ALA A 95 10.73 -0.60 9.78
C ALA A 95 11.77 -1.56 9.18
N GLU A 96 11.35 -2.73 8.67
CA GLU A 96 12.22 -3.70 7.98
C GLU A 96 12.91 -3.08 6.76
N ALA A 97 12.17 -2.34 5.93
CA ALA A 97 12.71 -1.70 4.74
C ALA A 97 13.76 -0.63 5.06
N ARG A 98 13.50 0.21 6.08
CA ARG A 98 14.40 1.28 6.52
C ARG A 98 15.60 0.77 7.31
N ALA A 99 15.46 -0.33 8.04
CA ALA A 99 16.58 -0.99 8.69
C ALA A 99 17.53 -1.63 7.66
N ALA A 100 16.99 -2.19 6.57
CA ALA A 100 17.79 -2.75 5.48
C ALA A 100 18.48 -1.67 4.64
N ASP A 101 17.83 -0.54 4.42
CA ASP A 101 18.37 0.61 3.70
C ASP A 101 17.77 1.92 4.25
N PRO A 102 18.52 2.68 5.07
CA PRO A 102 18.05 3.93 5.67
C PRO A 102 17.62 4.98 4.64
N GLU A 103 18.21 4.98 3.44
CA GLU A 103 17.96 5.98 2.39
C GLU A 103 16.83 5.58 1.44
N ARG A 104 16.30 4.35 1.53
CA ARG A 104 15.25 3.86 0.63
C ARG A 104 13.97 4.68 0.78
N PRO A 105 13.45 5.34 -0.27
CA PRO A 105 12.17 6.04 -0.18
C PRO A 105 11.02 5.06 0.06
N VAL A 106 10.17 5.37 1.06
CA VAL A 106 9.00 4.57 1.42
C VAL A 106 7.78 5.49 1.51
N LEU A 107 6.71 5.12 0.80
CA LEU A 107 5.41 5.77 0.86
C LEU A 107 4.37 4.79 1.37
N VAL A 108 3.56 5.19 2.34
CA VAL A 108 2.41 4.42 2.82
C VAL A 108 1.12 5.09 2.34
N VAL A 109 0.25 4.32 1.68
CA VAL A 109 -1.05 4.79 1.21
C VAL A 109 -2.12 4.35 2.22
N THR A 110 -2.59 5.31 3.02
CA THR A 110 -3.65 5.11 4.02
C THR A 110 -4.29 6.44 4.43
N ALA A 111 -5.55 6.41 4.87
CA ALA A 111 -6.24 7.52 5.52
C ALA A 111 -6.23 7.44 7.06
N ASP A 112 -5.76 6.33 7.65
CA ASP A 112 -5.75 6.14 9.10
C ASP A 112 -4.72 7.06 9.78
N ARG A 113 -5.17 7.91 10.71
CA ARG A 113 -4.30 8.91 11.36
C ARG A 113 -3.28 8.28 12.32
N ALA A 114 -3.68 7.24 13.05
CA ALA A 114 -2.79 6.56 13.98
C ALA A 114 -1.71 5.79 13.22
N LEU A 115 -2.07 5.10 12.13
CA LEU A 115 -1.09 4.43 11.29
C LEU A 115 -0.11 5.43 10.65
N ARG A 116 -0.59 6.58 10.18
CA ARG A 116 0.26 7.65 9.62
C ARG A 116 1.35 8.10 10.58
N GLU A 117 0.98 8.37 11.84
CA GLU A 117 1.92 8.77 12.88
C GLU A 117 2.97 7.67 13.12
N ARG A 118 2.54 6.41 13.19
CA ARG A 118 3.41 5.26 13.43
C ARG A 118 4.42 5.03 12.30
N VAL A 119 4.00 5.12 11.04
CA VAL A 119 4.92 4.89 9.90
C VAL A 119 5.84 6.09 9.66
N ALA A 120 5.38 7.31 9.94
CA ALA A 120 6.22 8.50 9.89
C ALA A 120 7.35 8.46 10.92
N ALA A 121 7.12 7.86 12.10
CA ALA A 121 8.17 7.63 13.10
C ALA A 121 9.31 6.71 12.58
N HIS A 122 9.04 5.91 11.55
CA HIS A 122 10.03 5.10 10.84
C HIS A 122 10.54 5.76 9.54
N GLY A 123 10.20 7.03 9.28
CA GLY A 123 10.66 7.78 8.11
C GLY A 123 9.89 7.50 6.82
N ALA A 124 8.70 6.91 6.86
CA ALA A 124 7.85 6.83 5.67
C ALA A 124 7.10 8.13 5.40
N GLU A 125 6.94 8.47 4.13
CA GLU A 125 5.97 9.46 3.66
C GLU A 125 4.58 8.83 3.57
N VAL A 126 3.54 9.66 3.46
CA VAL A 126 2.14 9.19 3.44
C VAL A 126 1.35 9.85 2.31
N ALA A 127 0.54 9.06 1.60
CA ALA A 127 -0.49 9.54 0.68
C ALA A 127 -1.88 9.01 1.05
N GLY A 128 -2.94 9.66 0.57
CA GLY A 128 -4.32 9.22 0.79
C GLY A 128 -4.76 8.10 -0.16
N PRO A 129 -5.83 7.35 0.16
CA PRO A 129 -6.35 6.26 -0.68
C PRO A 129 -6.64 6.68 -2.13
N LEU A 130 -7.10 7.92 -2.33
CA LEU A 130 -7.39 8.51 -3.65
C LEU A 130 -6.22 8.45 -4.64
N THR A 131 -5.00 8.22 -4.16
CA THR A 131 -3.80 8.07 -4.98
C THR A 131 -3.78 6.75 -5.77
N VAL A 132 -4.48 5.72 -5.28
CA VAL A 132 -4.43 4.37 -5.86
C VAL A 132 -5.81 3.74 -6.07
N ARG A 133 -6.88 4.53 -5.91
CA ARG A 133 -8.21 4.05 -6.25
C ARG A 133 -8.30 3.84 -7.77
N PRO A 134 -8.92 2.74 -8.23
CA PRO A 134 -9.37 2.62 -9.61
C PRO A 134 -10.46 3.66 -9.95
#